data_AF-A0AAW2E2R0-F1
#
_entry.id   AF-A0AAW2E2R0-F1
#
_cell.length_a   1.000
_cell.length_b   1.000
_cell.length_c   1.000
_cell.angle_alpha   90.00
_cell.angle_beta   90.00
_cell.angle_gamma   90.00
#
_symmetry.space_group_name_H-M   'P 1'
#
loop_
_entity.id
_entity.type
_entity.pdbx_description
1 polymer ?
#
loop_
_entity_poly.entity_id
_entity_poly.type
_entity_poly.pdbx_seq_one_letter_code
_entity_poly.pdbx_strand_id
1 'polypeptide(L)'
;MYKGVTVGQVTIPKGKARLRSTKKVGVTLNVHSKDLPSSANLASDLERGLLMLNSHAKLSGKVELMFIMKKKKYVEMNCTMTINLSSKEIHFVICE
;
A
#
# COMPACT_ATOMS: atom_id res chain seq x y z
N MET A 1 -3.90 4.72 -4.12
CA MET A 1 -4.98 5.70 -4.29
C MET A 1 -4.38 7.03 -4.72
N TYR A 2 -5.06 7.74 -5.60
CA TYR A 2 -4.71 9.11 -6.02
C TYR A 2 -5.94 9.98 -5.81
N LYS A 3 -5.83 11.03 -4.99
CA LYS A 3 -6.93 11.95 -4.64
C LYS A 3 -8.23 11.21 -4.24
N GLY A 4 -8.10 10.15 -3.43
CA GLY A 4 -9.23 9.33 -2.96
C GLY A 4 -9.71 8.23 -3.93
N VAL A 5 -9.18 8.17 -5.15
CA VAL A 5 -9.56 7.16 -6.15
C VAL A 5 -8.60 5.96 -6.11
N THR A 6 -9.14 4.75 -6.08
CA THR A 6 -8.35 3.52 -6.17
C THR A 6 -7.87 3.31 -7.60
N VAL A 7 -6.57 3.48 -7.80
CA VAL A 7 -5.89 3.34 -9.11
C VAL A 7 -5.09 2.04 -9.24
N GLY A 8 -5.15 1.18 -8.22
CA GLY A 8 -4.45 -0.10 -8.18
C GLY A 8 -4.78 -0.86 -6.88
N GLN A 9 -4.88 -2.18 -6.98
CA GLN A 9 -5.18 -3.07 -5.87
C GLN A 9 -4.44 -4.39 -6.04
N VAL A 10 -4.04 -5.00 -4.92
CA VAL A 10 -3.37 -6.30 -4.90
C VAL A 10 -3.77 -7.06 -3.64
N THR A 11 -3.90 -8.38 -3.76
CA THR A 11 -4.23 -9.26 -2.66
C THR A 11 -3.01 -10.05 -2.24
N ILE A 12 -2.63 -9.94 -0.97
CA ILE A 12 -1.53 -10.72 -0.39
C ILE A 12 -2.02 -12.15 -0.11
N PRO A 13 -1.35 -13.20 -0.62
CA PRO A 13 -1.76 -14.58 -0.37
C PRO A 13 -1.61 -14.94 1.12
N LYS A 14 -2.40 -15.92 1.55
CA LYS A 14 -2.34 -16.44 2.93
C LYS A 14 -0.94 -16.97 3.24
N GLY A 15 -0.49 -16.74 4.46
CA GLY A 15 0.82 -17.20 4.93
C GLY A 15 0.88 -17.33 6.44
N LYS A 16 1.97 -17.94 6.92
CA LYS A 16 2.30 -18.07 8.34
C LYS A 16 3.74 -17.64 8.56
N ALA A 17 3.97 -16.79 9.56
CA ALA A 17 5.29 -16.52 10.10
C ALA A 17 5.55 -17.49 11.28
N ARG A 18 6.81 -17.87 11.51
CA ARG A 18 7.22 -18.65 12.69
C ARG A 18 7.18 -17.77 13.94
N LEU A 19 7.26 -18.39 15.12
CA LEU A 19 7.31 -17.66 16.39
C LEU A 19 8.46 -16.63 16.38
N ARG A 20 8.17 -15.40 16.81
CA ARG A 20 9.15 -14.29 16.89
C ARG A 20 9.92 -14.08 15.57
N SER A 21 9.27 -14.31 14.43
CA SER A 21 9.88 -14.11 13.12
C SER A 21 8.99 -13.24 12.22
N THR A 22 9.63 -12.56 11.28
CA THR A 22 8.96 -11.73 10.27
C THR A 22 9.05 -12.42 8.93
N LYS A 23 7.93 -12.53 8.21
CA LYS A 23 7.90 -12.99 6.82
C LYS A 23 7.85 -11.79 5.90
N LYS A 24 8.87 -11.62 5.05
CA LYS A 24 8.85 -10.63 3.97
C LYS A 24 7.91 -11.08 2.85
N VAL A 25 7.11 -10.16 2.34
CA VAL A 25 6.20 -10.39 1.21
C VAL A 25 6.52 -9.36 0.14
N GLY A 26 6.98 -9.82 -1.02
CA GLY A 26 7.13 -8.97 -2.20
C GLY A 26 5.77 -8.78 -2.86
N VAL A 27 5.44 -7.53 -3.19
CA VAL A 27 4.17 -7.17 -3.80
C VAL A 27 4.45 -6.26 -4.99
N THR A 28 3.95 -6.65 -6.16
CA THR A 28 4.00 -5.81 -7.36
C THR A 28 2.58 -5.35 -7.65
N LEU A 29 2.41 -4.05 -7.84
CA LEU A 29 1.12 -3.43 -8.11
C LEU A 29 1.22 -2.58 -9.38
N ASN A 30 0.29 -2.79 -10.29
CA ASN A 30 0.16 -1.97 -11.49
C ASN A 30 -0.81 -0.84 -11.20
N VAL A 31 -0.38 0.40 -11.44
CA VAL A 31 -1.19 1.60 -11.26
C VAL A 31 -1.62 2.09 -12.64
N HIS A 32 -2.92 2.26 -12.85
CA HIS A 32 -3.46 2.73 -14.12
C HIS A 32 -4.27 4.02 -13.92
N SER A 33 -4.14 4.94 -14.86
CA SER A 33 -4.91 6.19 -14.88
C SER A 33 -6.33 6.01 -15.44
N LYS A 34 -6.64 4.85 -16.03
CA LYS A 34 -7.95 4.55 -16.63
C LYS A 34 -9.12 4.70 -15.65
N ASP A 35 -8.85 4.46 -14.37
CA ASP A 35 -9.85 4.47 -13.30
C ASP A 35 -10.01 5.87 -12.68
N LEU A 36 -9.23 6.85 -13.15
CA LEU A 36 -9.32 8.24 -12.69
C LEU A 36 -10.46 8.98 -13.40
N PRO A 37 -11.25 9.78 -12.67
CA PRO A 37 -12.21 10.67 -13.30
C PRO A 37 -11.47 11.75 -14.10
N SER A 38 -12.08 12.25 -15.18
CA SER A 38 -11.48 13.32 -16.00
C SER A 38 -11.20 14.62 -15.22
N SER A 39 -11.85 14.82 -14.07
CA SER A 39 -11.60 15.95 -13.15
C SER A 39 -10.34 15.78 -12.31
N ALA A 40 -9.74 14.59 -12.30
CA ALA A 40 -8.46 14.37 -11.66
C ALA A 40 -7.39 15.11 -12.47
N ASN A 41 -6.96 16.29 -12.00
CA ASN A 41 -5.86 17.09 -12.57
C ASN A 41 -4.52 16.31 -12.50
N LEU A 42 -4.41 15.22 -13.26
CA LEU A 42 -3.23 14.36 -13.33
C LEU A 42 -2.18 15.01 -14.20
N ALA A 43 -2.57 15.67 -15.28
CA ALA A 43 -1.64 16.35 -16.20
C ALA A 43 -0.73 17.35 -15.46
N SER A 44 -1.29 18.22 -14.62
CA SER A 44 -0.49 19.20 -13.85
C SER A 44 0.47 18.54 -12.85
N ASP A 45 0.06 17.43 -12.24
CA ASP A 45 0.89 16.73 -11.25
C ASP A 45 2.00 15.90 -11.93
N LEU A 46 1.74 15.42 -13.15
CA LEU A 46 2.76 14.84 -14.03
C LEU A 46 3.77 15.89 -14.53
N GLU A 47 3.30 17.08 -14.94
CA GLU A 47 4.17 18.18 -15.38
C GLU A 47 5.09 18.68 -14.26
N ARG A 48 4.60 18.70 -13.01
CA ARG A 48 5.41 19.01 -11.81
C ARG A 48 6.45 17.93 -11.50
N GLY A 49 6.31 16.73 -12.08
CA GLY A 49 7.19 15.60 -11.84
C GLY A 49 7.06 14.95 -10.46
N LEU A 50 6.05 15.34 -9.66
CA LEU A 50 5.81 14.84 -8.31
C LEU A 50 4.41 14.26 -8.21
N LEU A 51 4.33 12.95 -7.99
CA LEU A 51 3.07 12.23 -7.85
C LEU A 51 2.87 11.76 -6.41
N MET A 52 1.90 12.36 -5.72
CA MET A 52 1.51 11.93 -4.38
C MET A 52 0.44 10.83 -4.46
N LEU A 53 0.69 9.71 -3.78
CA LEU A 53 -0.21 8.57 -3.69
C LEU A 53 -0.45 8.19 -2.22
N ASN A 54 -1.66 7.75 -1.92
CA ASN A 54 -2.00 7.13 -0.64
C ASN A 54 -2.15 5.62 -0.81
N SER A 55 -1.68 4.85 0.16
CA SER A 55 -1.83 3.40 0.22
C SER A 55 -2.56 3.01 1.49
N HIS A 56 -3.47 2.05 1.38
CA HIS A 56 -4.13 1.44 2.53
C HIS A 56 -3.94 -0.07 2.40
N ALA A 57 -3.35 -0.67 3.43
CA ALA A 57 -3.13 -2.11 3.52
C ALA A 57 -3.83 -2.66 4.76
N LYS A 58 -4.60 -3.73 4.58
CA LYS A 58 -5.26 -4.46 5.67
C LYS A 58 -4.78 -5.90 5.69
N LEU A 59 -4.15 -6.29 6.79
CA LEU A 59 -3.72 -7.66 7.03
C LEU A 59 -4.58 -8.28 8.11
N SER A 60 -5.21 -9.41 7.81
CA SER A 60 -6.04 -10.16 8.77
C SER A 60 -5.49 -11.57 8.96
N GLY A 61 -5.54 -12.06 10.19
CA GLY A 61 -4.97 -13.36 10.52
C GLY A 61 -5.28 -13.84 11.93
N LYS A 62 -4.78 -15.02 12.25
CA LYS A 62 -4.81 -15.57 13.61
C LYS A 62 -3.44 -15.37 14.26
N VAL A 63 -3.42 -14.79 15.46
CA VAL A 63 -2.22 -14.65 16.28
C VAL A 63 -2.29 -15.66 17.42
N GLU A 64 -1.22 -16.43 17.59
CA GLU A 64 -1.09 -17.45 18.62
C GLU A 64 -0.47 -16.83 19.88
N LEU A 65 -1.19 -16.90 20.99
CA LEU A 65 -0.77 -16.40 22.29
C LEU A 65 -0.31 -17.57 23.16
N MET A 66 0.95 -17.51 23.63
CA MET A 66 1.54 -18.50 24.55
C MET A 66 1.35 -19.96 24.09
N PHE A 67 1.28 -20.21 22.77
CA PHE A 67 1.04 -21.55 22.18
C PHE A 67 -0.26 -22.26 22.55
N ILE A 68 -1.17 -21.58 23.26
CA ILE A 68 -2.39 -22.22 23.80
C ILE A 68 -3.64 -21.75 23.05
N MET A 69 -3.68 -20.47 22.66
CA MET A 69 -4.89 -19.90 22.07
C MET A 69 -4.62 -19.03 20.85
N LYS A 70 -5.46 -19.20 19.81
CA LYS A 70 -5.42 -18.39 18.59
C LYS A 70 -6.53 -17.35 18.61
N LYS A 71 -6.17 -16.06 18.58
CA LYS A 71 -7.12 -14.95 18.45
C LYS A 71 -7.09 -14.38 17.03
N LYS A 72 -8.27 -14.08 16.46
CA LYS A 72 -8.35 -13.31 15.22
C LYS A 72 -7.95 -11.87 15.50
N LYS A 73 -7.08 -11.33 14.65
CA LYS A 73 -6.64 -9.93 14.68
C LYS A 73 -6.54 -9.41 13.26
N TYR A 74 -6.64 -8.10 13.12
CA TYR A 74 -6.31 -7.40 11.90
C TYR A 74 -5.45 -6.18 12.26
N VAL A 75 -4.64 -5.77 11.30
CA VAL A 75 -3.83 -4.56 11.34
C VAL A 75 -4.08 -3.82 10.04
N GLU A 76 -4.21 -2.51 10.16
CA GLU A 76 -4.30 -1.60 9.04
C GLU A 76 -3.04 -0.75 9.02
N MET A 77 -2.60 -0.38 7.83
CA MET A 77 -1.44 0.48 7.60
C MET A 77 -1.84 1.48 6.52
N ASN A 78 -1.81 2.75 6.87
CA ASN A 78 -2.07 3.84 5.94
C ASN A 78 -0.75 4.54 5.64
N CYS A 79 -0.37 4.61 4.37
CA CYS A 79 0.85 5.29 3.97
C CYS A 79 0.56 6.41 2.98
N THR A 80 1.27 7.53 3.12
CA THR A 80 1.34 8.58 2.11
C THR A 80 2.74 8.57 1.51
N MET A 81 2.82 8.46 0.19
CA MET A 81 4.08 8.43 -0.55
C MET A 81 4.09 9.49 -1.64
N THR A 82 5.25 10.07 -1.90
CA THR A 82 5.47 10.88 -3.11
C THR A 82 6.57 10.29 -3.94
N ILE A 83 6.26 10.17 -5.23
CA ILE A 83 7.14 9.60 -6.23
C ILE A 83 7.61 10.75 -7.11
N ASN A 84 8.92 10.85 -7.27
CA ASN A 84 9.52 11.71 -8.27
C ASN A 84 9.55 10.95 -9.59
N LEU A 85 8.84 11.47 -10.59
CA LEU A 85 8.67 10.82 -11.89
C LEU A 85 9.92 10.96 -12.78
N SER A 86 10.70 12.04 -12.59
CA SER A 86 11.93 12.29 -13.32
C SER A 86 13.04 11.33 -12.90
N SER A 87 13.25 11.15 -11.58
CA SER A 87 14.24 10.21 -11.05
C SER A 87 13.72 8.78 -10.95
N LYS A 88 12.40 8.58 -11.02
CA LYS A 88 11.71 7.29 -10.81
C LYS A 88 11.96 6.71 -9.42
N GLU A 89 12.05 7.60 -8.43
CA GLU A 89 12.33 7.24 -7.05
C GLU A 89 11.21 7.68 -6.12
N ILE A 90 11.13 7.01 -4.98
CA ILE A 90 10.24 7.40 -3.90
C ILE A 90 10.97 8.46 -3.08
N HIS A 91 10.43 9.67 -3.05
CA HIS A 91 11.03 10.80 -2.33
C HIS A 91 10.69 10.75 -0.85
N PHE A 92 9.44 10.47 -0.51
CA PHE A 92 9.02 10.27 0.89
C PHE A 92 7.98 9.17 1.01
N VAL A 93 7.99 8.50 2.16
CA VAL A 93 6.94 7.58 2.62
C VAL A 93 6.73 7.80 4.11
N ILE A 94 5.48 8.04 4.49
CA ILE A 94 5.06 8.14 5.89
C ILE A 94 3.94 7.14 6.08
N CYS A 95 4.04 6.27 7.09
CA CYS A 95 3.07 5.22 7.39
C CYS A 95 2.61 5.27 8.85
N GLU A 96 1.32 5.07 9.06
CA GLU A 96 0.65 5.00 10.37
C GLU A 96 -0.12 3.68 10.54
#